data_AF-U7HTU8-F1
#
_entry.id   AF-U7HTU8-F1
#
_cell.length_a   1.000
_cell.length_b   1.000
_cell.length_c   1.000
_cell.angle_alpha   90.00
_cell.angle_beta   90.00
_cell.angle_gamma   90.00
#
_symmetry.space_group_name_H-M   'P 1'
#
loop_
_entity.id
_entity.type
_entity.pdbx_description
1 polymer ?
#
loop_
_entity_poly.entity_id
_entity_poly.type
_entity_poly.pdbx_seq_one_letter_code
_entity_poly.pdbx_strand_id
1 'polypeptide(L)'
;MSEGEGLTWLQVLDAIMRWIVALAGWGIALLGWRVRGRQTREIADNAEINKSIEAALGKIEEMEAVAVEFWKDADSKIVPAQLTSSVVNCTFYTQQICKLSPSREFPAKAFAEVRKSVTMNMEHSDRGVDAEKARISRMVRQIAKLKREPIYQKQYLLKK
;
A
#
# COMPACT_ATOMS: atom_id res chain seq x y z
N MET A 1 69.43 25.99 -27.42
CA MET A 1 68.22 26.66 -26.92
C MET A 1 67.08 25.66 -26.99
N SER A 2 66.67 25.22 -25.81
CA SER A 2 65.65 24.19 -25.56
C SER A 2 64.29 24.87 -25.45
N GLU A 3 63.62 25.10 -26.58
CA GLU A 3 62.24 25.64 -26.59
C GLU A 3 61.20 24.58 -27.01
N GLY A 4 61.63 23.40 -27.47
CA GLY A 4 60.73 22.33 -27.95
C GLY A 4 60.34 21.26 -26.92
N GLU A 5 61.11 21.07 -25.84
CA GLU A 5 60.87 19.98 -24.88
C GLU A 5 59.91 20.36 -23.72
N GLY A 6 59.77 21.66 -23.42
CA GLY A 6 58.84 22.13 -22.39
C GLY A 6 57.36 22.02 -22.82
N LEU A 7 57.09 22.17 -24.12
CA LEU A 7 55.73 22.14 -24.67
C LEU A 7 55.15 20.71 -24.70
N THR A 8 55.99 19.69 -24.94
CA THR A 8 55.58 18.29 -24.97
C THR A 8 55.28 17.74 -23.57
N TRP A 9 56.07 18.10 -22.55
CA TRP A 9 55.81 17.67 -21.18
C TRP A 9 54.52 18.26 -20.60
N LEU A 10 54.23 19.54 -20.88
CA LEU A 10 52.98 20.19 -20.49
C LEU A 10 51.76 19.57 -21.18
N GLN A 11 51.88 19.16 -22.45
CA GLN A 11 50.81 18.45 -23.16
C GLN A 11 50.54 17.05 -22.60
N VAL A 12 51.61 16.33 -22.22
CA VAL A 12 51.48 15.01 -21.56
C VAL A 12 50.81 15.16 -20.19
N LEU A 13 51.18 16.17 -19.40
CA LEU A 13 50.53 16.47 -18.12
C LEU A 13 49.05 16.87 -18.28
N ASP A 14 48.71 17.69 -19.28
CA ASP A 14 47.31 18.06 -19.58
C ASP A 14 46.49 16.82 -19.98
N ALA A 15 47.07 15.92 -20.81
CA ALA A 15 46.43 14.67 -21.18
C ALA A 15 46.18 13.77 -19.96
N ILE A 16 47.15 13.62 -19.06
CA ILE A 16 47.00 12.85 -17.83
C ILE A 16 45.92 13.44 -16.92
N MET A 17 45.90 14.76 -16.74
CA MET A 17 44.89 15.46 -15.95
C MET A 17 43.48 15.26 -16.51
N ARG A 18 43.30 15.30 -17.84
CA ARG A 18 42.01 15.02 -18.48
C ARG A 18 41.52 13.61 -18.23
N TRP A 19 42.40 12.61 -18.27
CA TRP A 19 42.04 11.22 -17.97
C TRP A 19 41.68 11.02 -16.50
N ILE A 20 42.39 11.69 -15.57
CA ILE A 20 42.07 11.64 -14.12
C ILE A 20 40.68 12.24 -13.86
N VAL A 21 40.38 13.40 -14.46
CA VAL A 21 39.06 14.05 -14.32
C VAL A 21 37.97 13.18 -14.95
N ALA A 22 38.23 12.57 -16.11
CA ALA A 22 37.30 11.66 -16.76
C ALA A 22 37.00 10.42 -15.89
N LEU A 23 38.03 9.80 -15.31
CA LEU A 23 37.88 8.65 -14.40
C LEU A 23 37.16 9.03 -13.10
N ALA A 24 37.45 10.20 -12.54
CA ALA A 24 36.73 10.72 -11.38
C ALA A 24 35.25 10.96 -11.69
N GLY A 25 34.94 11.56 -12.85
CA GLY A 25 33.57 11.75 -13.33
C GLY A 25 32.82 10.43 -13.53
N TRP A 26 33.48 9.42 -14.09
CA TRP A 26 32.94 8.06 -14.23
C TRP A 26 32.68 7.39 -12.87
N GLY A 27 33.58 7.57 -11.91
CA GLY A 27 33.40 7.06 -10.54
C GLY A 27 32.17 7.65 -9.86
N ILE A 28 31.98 8.97 -9.96
CA ILE A 28 30.79 9.66 -9.42
C ILE A 28 29.52 9.22 -10.14
N ALA A 29 29.56 9.06 -11.47
CA ALA A 29 28.42 8.59 -12.25
C ALA A 29 28.00 7.16 -11.86
N LEU A 30 28.95 6.25 -11.64
CA LEU A 30 28.68 4.89 -11.18
C LEU A 30 28.06 4.84 -9.78
N LEU A 31 28.58 5.66 -8.85
CA LEU A 31 28.02 5.79 -7.52
C LEU A 31 26.59 6.36 -7.57
N GLY A 32 26.37 7.41 -8.36
CA GLY A 32 25.06 8.01 -8.58
C GLY A 32 24.05 7.03 -9.18
N TRP A 33 24.47 6.20 -10.14
CA TRP A 33 23.63 5.16 -10.74
C TRP A 33 23.24 4.08 -9.71
N ARG A 34 24.19 3.64 -8.87
CA ARG A 34 23.93 2.63 -7.85
C ARG A 34 22.97 3.13 -6.77
N VAL A 35 23.09 4.40 -6.36
CA VAL A 35 22.18 5.04 -5.40
C VAL A 35 20.79 5.22 -6.02
N ARG A 36 20.69 5.71 -7.25
CA ARG A 36 19.41 5.84 -7.96
C ARG A 36 18.71 4.51 -8.14
N GLY A 37 19.45 3.45 -8.50
CA GLY A 37 18.85 2.11 -8.65
C GLY A 37 18.20 1.59 -7.37
N ARG A 38 18.80 1.86 -6.20
CA ARG A 38 18.19 1.54 -4.90
C ARG A 38 16.95 2.38 -4.63
N GLN A 39 17.02 3.69 -4.86
CA GLN A 39 15.88 4.59 -4.69
C GLN A 39 14.71 4.23 -5.62
N THR A 40 14.96 3.91 -6.88
CA THR A 40 13.92 3.49 -7.83
C THR A 40 13.24 2.20 -7.37
N ARG A 41 14.00 1.25 -6.81
CA ARG A 41 13.44 0.01 -6.26
C ARG A 41 12.57 0.28 -5.04
N GLU A 42 13.03 1.10 -4.10
CA GLU A 42 12.23 1.51 -2.94
C GLU A 42 10.96 2.26 -3.33
N ILE A 43 11.02 3.11 -4.37
CA ILE A 43 9.83 3.79 -4.91
C ILE A 43 8.85 2.79 -5.53
N ALA A 44 9.35 1.79 -6.28
CA ALA A 44 8.51 0.76 -6.88
C ALA A 44 7.83 -0.11 -5.81
N ASP A 45 8.57 -0.56 -4.80
CA ASP A 45 8.06 -1.38 -3.69
C ASP A 45 6.97 -0.59 -2.91
N ASN A 46 7.22 0.69 -2.61
CA ASN A 46 6.25 1.55 -1.93
C ASN A 46 5.01 1.83 -2.80
N ALA A 47 5.17 1.95 -4.13
CA ALA A 47 4.05 2.11 -5.05
C ALA A 47 3.18 0.85 -5.11
N GLU A 48 3.79 -0.34 -5.10
CA GLU A 48 3.08 -1.63 -5.06
C GLU A 48 2.31 -1.80 -3.74
N ILE A 49 2.92 -1.44 -2.61
CA ILE A 49 2.25 -1.43 -1.30
C ILE A 49 1.07 -0.47 -1.31
N ASN A 50 1.26 0.77 -1.78
CA ASN A 50 0.19 1.76 -1.82
C ASN A 50 -0.98 1.34 -2.73
N LYS A 51 -0.68 0.71 -3.89
CA LYS A 51 -1.70 0.14 -4.77
C LYS A 51 -2.48 -0.99 -4.08
N SER A 52 -1.79 -1.83 -3.32
CA SER A 52 -2.42 -2.92 -2.57
C SER A 52 -3.30 -2.40 -1.42
N ILE A 53 -2.88 -1.31 -0.77
CA ILE A 53 -3.69 -0.60 0.23
C ILE A 53 -4.97 -0.05 -0.39
N GLU A 54 -4.88 0.60 -1.55
CA GLU A 54 -6.06 1.11 -2.27
C GLU A 54 -7.03 -0.01 -2.67
N ALA A 55 -6.50 -1.13 -3.17
CA ALA A 55 -7.32 -2.30 -3.50
C ALA A 55 -8.04 -2.86 -2.25
N ALA A 56 -7.35 -2.97 -1.11
CA ALA A 56 -7.95 -3.45 0.13
C ALA A 56 -9.03 -2.48 0.66
N LEU A 57 -8.78 -1.17 0.62
CA LEU A 57 -9.77 -0.17 1.02
C LEU A 57 -11.01 -0.21 0.11
N GLY A 58 -10.82 -0.37 -1.19
CA GLY A 58 -11.92 -0.57 -2.14
C GLY A 58 -12.76 -1.81 -1.81
N LYS A 59 -12.13 -2.93 -1.44
CA LYS A 59 -12.87 -4.12 -0.98
C LYS A 59 -13.62 -3.92 0.33
N ILE A 60 -13.07 -3.14 1.27
CA ILE A 60 -13.78 -2.78 2.50
C ILE A 60 -15.01 -1.92 2.19
N GLU A 61 -14.93 -0.99 1.23
CA GLU A 61 -16.06 -0.18 0.77
C GLU A 61 -17.13 -1.01 0.06
N GLU A 62 -16.73 -1.92 -0.83
CA GLU A 62 -17.65 -2.86 -1.47
C GLU A 62 -18.37 -3.73 -0.42
N MET A 63 -17.63 -4.25 0.57
CA MET A 63 -18.22 -5.02 1.68
C MET A 63 -19.19 -4.17 2.51
N GLU A 64 -18.85 -2.91 2.80
CA GLU A 64 -19.74 -1.99 3.51
C GLU A 64 -21.05 -1.78 2.74
N ALA A 65 -20.98 -1.54 1.43
CA ALA A 65 -22.16 -1.35 0.58
C ALA A 65 -23.06 -2.60 0.56
N VAL A 66 -22.48 -3.78 0.33
CA VAL A 66 -23.21 -5.07 0.33
C VAL A 66 -23.83 -5.34 1.71
N ALA A 67 -23.11 -5.05 2.79
CA ALA A 67 -23.61 -5.26 4.14
C ALA A 67 -24.77 -4.31 4.47
N VAL A 68 -24.65 -3.04 4.10
CA VAL A 68 -25.72 -2.06 4.31
C VAL A 68 -26.94 -2.45 3.48
N GLU A 69 -26.79 -2.81 2.21
CA GLU A 69 -27.90 -3.23 1.36
C GLU A 69 -28.62 -4.45 1.93
N PHE A 70 -27.87 -5.49 2.34
CA PHE A 70 -28.44 -6.70 2.93
C PHE A 70 -29.27 -6.44 4.18
N TRP A 71 -28.81 -5.55 5.07
CA TRP A 71 -29.48 -5.27 6.35
C TRP A 71 -30.55 -4.19 6.26
N LYS A 72 -30.41 -3.26 5.32
CA LYS A 72 -31.33 -2.12 5.13
C LYS A 72 -32.59 -2.56 4.38
N ASP A 73 -32.42 -3.37 3.34
CA ASP A 73 -33.50 -3.77 2.44
C ASP A 73 -33.96 -5.20 2.74
N ALA A 74 -35.23 -5.34 3.16
CA ALA A 74 -35.84 -6.63 3.46
C ALA A 74 -35.98 -7.51 2.21
N ASP A 75 -36.13 -6.88 1.04
CA ASP A 75 -36.29 -7.53 -0.26
C ASP A 75 -34.96 -7.66 -1.01
N SER A 76 -33.84 -7.36 -0.34
CA SER A 76 -32.51 -7.50 -0.93
C SER A 76 -32.29 -8.91 -1.47
N LYS A 77 -31.82 -8.98 -2.72
CA LYS A 77 -31.41 -10.22 -3.40
C LYS A 77 -30.05 -10.74 -2.91
N ILE A 78 -29.39 -10.02 -2.02
CA ILE A 78 -28.10 -10.42 -1.48
C ILE A 78 -28.28 -11.64 -0.58
N VAL A 79 -27.54 -12.70 -0.89
CA VAL A 79 -27.55 -13.95 -0.13
C VAL A 79 -26.53 -13.86 1.02
N PRO A 80 -26.77 -14.46 2.20
CA PRO A 80 -25.81 -14.48 3.30
C PRO A 80 -24.40 -14.98 2.92
N ALA A 81 -24.32 -15.92 1.97
CA ALA A 81 -23.06 -16.41 1.42
C ALA A 81 -22.25 -15.31 0.70
N GLN A 82 -22.92 -14.37 0.00
CA GLN A 82 -22.26 -13.25 -0.66
C GLN A 82 -21.66 -12.29 0.37
N LEU A 83 -22.37 -12.03 1.47
CA LEU A 83 -21.84 -11.19 2.54
C LEU A 83 -20.62 -11.81 3.22
N THR A 84 -20.69 -13.11 3.49
CA THR A 84 -19.56 -13.88 4.06
C THR A 84 -18.36 -13.86 3.10
N SER A 85 -18.61 -14.03 1.80
CA SER A 85 -17.59 -13.94 0.76
C SER A 85 -16.92 -12.56 0.74
N SER A 86 -17.69 -11.47 0.86
CA SER A 86 -17.14 -10.11 0.93
C SER A 86 -16.20 -9.91 2.13
N VAL A 87 -16.53 -10.47 3.30
CA VAL A 87 -15.65 -10.43 4.49
C VAL A 87 -14.35 -11.21 4.26
N VAL A 88 -14.44 -12.39 3.63
CA VAL A 88 -13.27 -13.21 3.28
C VAL A 88 -12.38 -12.49 2.26
N ASN A 89 -12.98 -11.85 1.25
CA ASN A 89 -12.24 -11.06 0.27
C ASN A 89 -11.47 -9.92 0.94
N CYS A 90 -12.10 -9.16 1.83
CA CYS A 90 -11.40 -8.11 2.59
C CYS A 90 -10.19 -8.67 3.35
N THR A 91 -10.37 -9.81 4.03
CA THR A 91 -9.30 -10.49 4.76
C THR A 91 -8.15 -10.87 3.84
N PHE A 92 -8.45 -11.41 2.66
CA PHE A 92 -7.45 -11.82 1.68
C PHE A 92 -6.61 -10.63 1.17
N TYR A 93 -7.25 -9.51 0.81
CA TYR A 93 -6.52 -8.32 0.36
C TYR A 93 -5.68 -7.70 1.48
N THR A 94 -6.16 -7.70 2.71
CA THR A 94 -5.33 -7.23 3.85
C THR A 94 -4.14 -8.16 4.11
N GLN A 95 -4.31 -9.47 3.95
CA GLN A 95 -3.19 -10.41 4.03
C GLN A 95 -2.14 -10.19 2.94
N GLN A 96 -2.54 -9.76 1.74
CA GLN A 96 -1.57 -9.39 0.70
C GLN A 96 -0.69 -8.21 1.13
N ILE A 97 -1.26 -7.22 1.81
CA ILE A 97 -0.49 -6.10 2.38
C ILE A 97 0.54 -6.61 3.39
N CYS A 98 0.16 -7.53 4.29
CA CYS A 98 1.11 -8.14 5.24
C CYS A 98 2.24 -8.91 4.54
N LYS A 99 1.96 -9.56 3.40
CA LYS A 99 2.99 -10.26 2.62
C LYS A 99 3.97 -9.28 1.95
N LEU A 100 3.47 -8.16 1.44
CA LEU A 100 4.29 -7.11 0.82
C LEU A 100 5.04 -6.25 1.84
N SER A 101 4.49 -6.11 3.04
CA SER A 101 5.05 -5.32 4.13
C SER A 101 4.98 -6.11 5.45
N PRO A 102 5.95 -6.99 5.72
CA PRO A 102 5.95 -7.86 6.91
C PRO A 102 5.97 -7.11 8.24
N SER A 103 6.37 -5.84 8.25
CA SER A 103 6.32 -4.97 9.42
C SER A 103 4.90 -4.55 9.81
N ARG A 104 3.91 -4.75 8.94
CA ARG A 104 2.50 -4.42 9.21
C ARG A 104 1.78 -5.62 9.79
N GLU A 105 1.27 -5.46 11.02
CA GLU A 105 0.47 -6.48 11.68
C GLU A 105 -0.94 -6.55 11.09
N PHE A 106 -1.46 -7.78 10.99
CA PHE A 106 -2.83 -8.01 10.56
C PHE A 106 -3.82 -7.60 11.67
N PRO A 107 -4.81 -6.72 11.40
CA PRO A 107 -5.72 -6.21 12.42
C PRO A 107 -6.83 -7.23 12.77
N ALA A 108 -6.44 -8.36 13.38
CA ALA A 108 -7.33 -9.48 13.66
C ALA A 108 -8.55 -9.10 14.53
N LYS A 109 -8.33 -8.25 15.53
CA LYS A 109 -9.40 -7.79 16.44
C LYS A 109 -10.45 -6.96 15.71
N ALA A 110 -10.02 -5.97 14.91
CA ALA A 110 -10.93 -5.14 14.12
C ALA A 110 -11.72 -5.97 13.11
N PHE A 111 -11.07 -6.93 12.42
CA PHE A 111 -11.77 -7.84 11.52
C PHE A 111 -12.78 -8.75 12.22
N ALA A 112 -12.46 -9.25 13.43
CA ALA A 112 -13.40 -10.06 14.20
C ALA A 112 -14.66 -9.25 14.59
N GLU A 113 -14.50 -7.99 15.00
CA GLU A 113 -15.62 -7.10 15.33
C GLU A 113 -16.47 -6.74 14.11
N VAL A 114 -15.84 -6.48 12.96
CA VAL A 114 -16.53 -6.23 11.70
C VAL A 114 -17.29 -7.48 11.26
N ARG A 115 -16.63 -8.65 11.21
CA ARG A 115 -17.27 -9.93 10.86
C ARG A 115 -18.47 -10.19 11.75
N LYS A 116 -18.32 -10.05 13.07
CA LYS A 116 -19.43 -10.22 14.01
C LYS A 116 -20.58 -9.25 13.70
N SER A 117 -20.29 -7.98 13.46
CA SER A 117 -21.33 -6.98 13.19
C SER A 117 -22.06 -7.22 11.86
N VAL A 118 -21.35 -7.73 10.87
CA VAL A 118 -21.83 -7.97 9.51
C VAL A 118 -22.61 -9.28 9.42
N THR A 119 -22.14 -10.36 10.07
CA THR A 119 -22.65 -11.73 9.87
C THR A 119 -23.40 -12.33 11.05
N MET A 120 -23.69 -11.59 12.12
CA MET A 120 -24.41 -12.16 13.27
C MET A 120 -25.88 -12.47 12.89
N ASN A 121 -26.37 -13.65 13.22
CA ASN A 121 -27.79 -14.04 13.09
C ASN A 121 -28.42 -13.78 11.70
N MET A 122 -27.64 -13.91 10.62
CA MET A 122 -28.09 -13.62 9.25
C MET A 122 -29.32 -14.41 8.79
N GLU A 123 -29.50 -15.60 9.35
CA GLU A 123 -30.56 -16.55 8.94
C GLU A 123 -31.83 -16.42 9.79
N HIS A 124 -31.79 -15.66 10.88
CA HIS A 124 -32.84 -15.65 11.91
C HIS A 124 -33.32 -14.23 12.29
N SER A 125 -32.76 -13.19 11.66
CA SER A 125 -33.11 -11.80 11.98
C SER A 125 -34.08 -11.25 10.94
N ASP A 126 -35.13 -10.55 11.40
CA ASP A 126 -36.02 -9.80 10.53
C ASP A 126 -35.25 -8.61 9.92
N ARG A 127 -35.16 -8.59 8.59
CA ARG A 127 -34.45 -7.55 7.84
C ARG A 127 -35.30 -6.29 7.72
N GLY A 128 -34.65 -5.12 7.65
CA GLY A 128 -35.33 -3.84 7.49
C GLY A 128 -34.69 -2.74 8.34
N VAL A 129 -34.75 -1.49 7.83
CA VAL A 129 -34.06 -0.34 8.43
C VAL A 129 -34.45 -0.12 9.89
N ASP A 130 -35.73 -0.25 10.23
CA ASP A 130 -36.21 0.04 11.58
C ASP A 130 -35.83 -1.04 12.59
N ALA A 131 -35.81 -2.31 12.16
CA ALA A 131 -35.35 -3.43 12.98
C ALA A 131 -33.83 -3.39 13.21
N GLU A 132 -33.06 -2.99 12.18
CA GLU A 132 -31.60 -3.15 12.17
C GLU A 132 -30.79 -1.85 12.18
N LYS A 133 -31.43 -0.71 12.43
CA LYS A 133 -30.78 0.61 12.53
C LYS A 133 -29.56 0.62 13.46
N ALA A 134 -29.70 -0.01 14.63
CA ALA A 134 -28.64 -0.09 15.63
C ALA A 134 -27.47 -0.97 15.16
N ARG A 135 -27.75 -2.03 14.40
CA ARG A 135 -26.72 -2.88 13.78
C ARG A 135 -25.98 -2.14 12.69
N ILE A 136 -26.69 -1.52 11.74
CA ILE A 136 -26.09 -0.74 10.65
C ILE A 136 -25.17 0.34 11.23
N SER A 137 -25.63 1.07 12.25
CA SER A 137 -24.83 2.10 12.92
C SER A 137 -23.60 1.55 13.66
N ARG A 138 -23.65 0.34 14.21
CA ARG A 138 -22.49 -0.32 14.82
C ARG A 138 -21.51 -0.80 13.75
N MET A 139 -22.02 -1.42 12.69
CA MET A 139 -21.24 -1.92 11.56
C MET A 139 -20.44 -0.81 10.89
N VAL A 140 -21.08 0.30 10.51
CA VAL A 140 -20.40 1.45 9.90
C VAL A 140 -19.31 2.00 10.83
N ARG A 141 -19.57 2.07 12.14
CA ARG A 141 -18.55 2.48 13.13
C ARG A 141 -17.35 1.54 13.18
N GLN A 142 -17.57 0.22 13.16
CA GLN A 142 -16.47 -0.75 13.19
C GLN A 142 -15.68 -0.77 11.88
N ILE A 143 -16.35 -0.61 10.75
CA ILE A 143 -15.71 -0.47 9.44
C ILE A 143 -14.87 0.82 9.40
N ALA A 144 -15.39 1.93 9.92
CA ALA A 144 -14.64 3.18 10.00
C ALA A 144 -13.39 3.06 10.90
N LYS A 145 -13.45 2.27 11.98
CA LYS A 145 -12.25 1.95 12.78
C LYS A 145 -11.27 1.09 11.98
N LEU A 146 -11.75 0.06 11.29
CA LEU A 146 -10.92 -0.80 10.45
C LEU A 146 -10.17 0.02 9.37
N LYS A 147 -10.86 0.94 8.69
CA LYS A 147 -10.25 1.83 7.69
C LYS A 147 -9.13 2.72 8.25
N ARG A 148 -9.12 2.98 9.56
CA ARG A 148 -8.10 3.81 10.26
C ARG A 148 -6.93 3.00 10.80
N GLU A 149 -6.95 1.67 10.68
CA GLU A 149 -5.86 0.82 11.16
C GLU A 149 -4.52 1.17 10.49
N PRO A 150 -3.39 1.04 11.21
CA PRO A 150 -2.05 1.39 10.70
C PRO A 150 -1.68 0.66 9.40
N ILE A 151 -2.22 -0.54 9.20
CA ILE A 151 -1.98 -1.33 7.98
C ILE A 151 -2.46 -0.65 6.70
N TYR A 152 -3.41 0.29 6.77
CA TYR A 152 -3.92 1.02 5.61
C TYR A 152 -3.32 2.42 5.46
N GLN A 153 -2.38 2.82 6.33
CA GLN A 153 -1.70 4.10 6.19
C GLN A 153 -0.70 4.03 5.03
N LYS A 154 -0.87 4.92 4.04
CA LYS A 154 0.06 5.07 2.92
C LYS A 154 1.42 5.52 3.43
N GLN A 155 2.49 4.92 2.90
CA GLN A 155 3.83 5.42 3.15
C GLN A 155 4.13 6.54 2.17
N TYR A 156 4.32 7.75 2.70
CA TYR A 156 4.81 8.90 1.94
C TYR A 156 6.31 9.00 2.13
N LEU A 157 7.05 9.04 1.02
CA LEU A 157 8.48 9.33 1.00
C LEU A 157 8.70 10.82 1.30
N LEU A 158 8.65 11.18 2.58
CA LEU A 158 9.25 12.42 3.07
C LEU A 158 10.21 12.08 4.21
N LYS A 159 11.40 11.62 3.83
CA LYS A 159 12.61 11.86 4.61
C LYS A 159 13.56 12.68 3.75
N LYS A 160 13.53 14.00 3.97
CA LYS A 160 14.67 14.87 3.73
C LYS A 160 15.52 14.86 4.99
#